data_AF-A0A836V015-F1
#
_entry.id   AF-A0A836V015-F1
#
_cell.length_a   1.000
_cell.length_b   1.000
_cell.length_c   1.000
_cell.angle_alpha   90.00
_cell.angle_beta   90.00
_cell.angle_gamma   90.00
#
_symmetry.space_group_name_H-M   'P 1'
#
loop_
_entity.id
_entity.type
_entity.pdbx_description
1 polymer ?
#
loop_
_entity_poly.entity_id
_entity_poly.type
_entity_poly.pdbx_seq_one_letter_code
_entity_poly.pdbx_strand_id
1 'polypeptide(L)' 'IFVKNLGDNESYEKEVDEYFKIYGKVFSFIRKKIHKNFSIIKSLFEVLSIFRYMKKNEERFGMEIHMRDLMKVAKA' A
#
# COMPACT_ATOMS: atom_id res chain seq x y z
N ILE A 1 -12.66 -11.14 -7.15
CA ILE A 1 -12.07 -10.73 -8.45
C ILE A 1 -12.22 -11.86 -9.47
N PHE A 2 -11.64 -13.04 -9.26
CA PHE A 2 -11.71 -14.15 -10.24
C PHE A 2 -13.14 -14.55 -10.67
N VAL A 3 -13.98 -15.06 -9.75
CA VAL A 3 -15.35 -15.51 -10.08
C VAL A 3 -16.21 -14.42 -10.73
N LYS A 4 -16.00 -13.16 -10.32
CA LYS A 4 -16.73 -11.99 -10.83
C LYS A 4 -16.46 -11.72 -12.32
N ASN A 5 -15.26 -12.04 -12.79
CA ASN A 5 -14.79 -11.70 -14.14
C ASN A 5 -14.60 -12.95 -15.02
N LEU A 6 -15.28 -14.06 -14.72
CA LEU A 6 -15.21 -15.26 -15.55
C LEU A 6 -15.71 -14.96 -16.97
N GLY A 7 -14.85 -15.21 -17.97
CA GLY A 7 -15.14 -14.93 -19.38
C GLY A 7 -14.80 -13.50 -19.83
N ASP A 8 -14.36 -12.62 -18.92
CA ASP A 8 -13.89 -11.26 -19.23
C ASP A 8 -12.48 -11.05 -18.64
N ASN A 9 -11.48 -11.41 -19.43
CA ASN A 9 -10.08 -11.33 -19.02
C ASN A 9 -9.60 -9.88 -18.86
N GLU A 10 -10.15 -8.93 -19.63
CA GLU A 10 -9.72 -7.53 -19.59
C GLU A 10 -10.18 -6.87 -18.28
N SER A 11 -11.43 -7.10 -17.88
CA SER A 11 -11.94 -6.63 -16.60
C SER A 11 -11.25 -7.30 -15.42
N TYR A 12 -10.95 -8.61 -15.53
CA TYR A 12 -10.16 -9.32 -14.53
C TYR A 12 -8.79 -8.66 -14.30
N GLU A 13 -8.04 -8.40 -15.37
CA GLU A 13 -6.71 -7.79 -15.29
C GLU A 13 -6.76 -6.42 -14.62
N LYS A 14 -7.68 -5.55 -15.04
CA LYS A 14 -7.85 -4.21 -14.46
C LYS A 14 -8.19 -4.27 -12.97
N GLU A 15 -9.08 -5.17 -12.57
CA GLU A 15 -9.46 -5.31 -11.15
C GLU A 15 -8.33 -5.89 -10.29
N VAL A 16 -7.56 -6.84 -10.83
CA VAL A 16 -6.37 -7.37 -10.15
C VAL A 16 -5.35 -6.25 -9.96
N ASP A 17 -5.03 -5.49 -11.01
CA ASP A 17 -4.03 -4.43 -10.94
C ASP A 17 -4.42 -3.35 -9.92
N GLU A 18 -5.69 -2.91 -9.92
CA GLU A 18 -6.17 -1.92 -8.93
C GLU A 18 -6.17 -2.49 -7.50
N TYR A 19 -6.56 -3.76 -7.31
CA TYR A 19 -6.55 -4.39 -5.99
C TYR A 19 -5.13 -4.48 -5.40
N PHE A 20 -4.14 -4.81 -6.23
CA PHE A 20 -2.75 -4.97 -5.80
C PHE A 20 -1.91 -3.68 -5.88
N LYS A 21 -2.44 -2.59 -6.44
CA LYS A 21 -1.77 -1.27 -6.57
C LYS A 21 -1.15 -0.75 -5.28
N ILE A 22 -1.74 -1.07 -4.14
CA ILE A 22 -1.20 -0.67 -2.83
C ILE A 22 0.20 -1.24 -2.57
N TYR A 23 0.47 -2.47 -3.02
CA TYR A 23 1.77 -3.11 -2.85
C TYR A 23 2.85 -2.38 -3.66
N GLY A 24 2.51 -1.85 -4.84
CA GLY A 24 3.38 -0.97 -5.61
C GLY A 24 3.77 0.30 -4.83
N LYS A 25 2.83 0.91 -4.11
CA LYS A 25 3.10 2.07 -3.24
C LYS A 25 4.01 1.72 -2.06
N VAL A 26 3.77 0.58 -1.42
CA VAL A 26 4.63 0.07 -0.33
C VAL A 26 6.04 -0.22 -0.85
N PHE A 27 6.17 -0.87 -2.01
CA PHE A 27 7.46 -1.15 -2.62
C PHE A 27 8.22 0.14 -2.98
N SER A 28 7.55 1.12 -3.60
CA SER A 28 8.12 2.44 -3.90
C SER A 28 8.68 3.10 -2.63
N PHE A 29 7.89 3.09 -1.55
CA PHE A 29 8.30 3.60 -0.24
C PHE A 29 9.56 2.89 0.29
N ILE A 30 9.57 1.55 0.32
CA ILE A 30 10.72 0.76 0.80
C ILE A 30 11.96 1.03 -0.08
N ARG A 31 11.80 1.06 -1.39
CA ARG A 31 12.90 1.31 -2.34
C ARG A 31 13.52 2.69 -2.12
N LYS A 32 12.70 3.74 -2.00
CA LYS A 32 13.18 5.12 -1.73
C LYS A 32 13.96 5.19 -0.41
N LYS A 33 13.49 4.47 0.61
CA LYS A 33 14.17 4.36 1.91
C LYS A 33 15.54 3.70 1.78
N ILE A 34 15.63 2.54 1.13
CA ILE A 34 16.91 1.82 0.93
C ILE A 34 17.94 2.69 0.20
N HIS A 35 17.52 3.47 -0.79
CA HIS A 35 18.41 4.30 -1.60
C HIS A 35 18.77 5.64 -0.95
N LYS A 36 18.45 5.86 0.34
CA LYS A 36 18.70 7.10 1.11
C LYS A 36 18.17 8.40 0.47
N ASN A 37 17.31 8.30 -0.54
CA ASN A 37 16.62 9.42 -1.20
C ASN A 37 15.25 9.72 -0.57
N PHE A 38 15.02 9.22 0.65
CA PHE A 38 13.74 9.33 1.32
C PHE A 38 13.57 10.71 1.97
N SER A 39 12.65 11.50 1.42
CA SER A 39 12.14 12.70 2.09
C SER A 39 10.72 12.41 2.56
N ILE A 40 10.50 12.55 3.88
CA ILE A 40 9.17 12.37 4.51
C ILE A 40 8.15 13.33 3.89
N ILE A 41 8.55 14.57 3.59
CA ILE A 41 7.66 15.58 2.98
C ILE A 41 7.26 15.14 1.56
N LYS A 42 8.22 14.67 0.75
CA LYS A 42 7.95 14.19 -0.61
C LYS A 42 7.16 12.87 -0.64
N SER A 43 7.19 12.10 0.44
CA SER A 43 6.56 10.76 0.52
C SER A 43 5.31 10.74 1.40
N LEU A 44 4.88 11.89 1.93
CA LEU A 44 3.79 11.99 2.89
C LEU A 44 2.46 11.45 2.32
N PHE A 45 2.16 11.74 1.06
CA PHE A 45 0.99 11.20 0.38
C PHE A 45 1.03 9.68 0.23
N GLU A 46 2.21 9.13 -0.08
CA GLU A 46 2.44 7.69 -0.19
C GLU A 46 2.20 7.02 1.17
N VAL A 47 2.83 7.53 2.23
CA VAL A 47 2.68 7.06 3.61
C VAL A 47 1.22 7.12 4.06
N LEU A 48 0.53 8.23 3.80
CA LEU A 48 -0.88 8.40 4.18
C LEU A 48 -1.79 7.41 3.44
N SER A 49 -1.50 7.13 2.17
CA SER A 49 -2.26 6.15 1.39
C SER A 49 -2.06 4.72 1.89
N ILE A 50 -0.83 4.37 2.30
CA ILE A 50 -0.51 3.08 2.93
C ILE A 50 -1.23 2.96 4.27
N PHE A 51 -1.14 4.00 5.11
CA PHE A 51 -1.83 4.03 6.40
C PHE A 51 -3.34 3.83 6.25
N ARG A 52 -4.00 4.59 5.37
CA ARG A 52 -5.46 4.47 5.17
C ARG A 52 -5.87 3.09 4.69
N TYR A 53 -5.10 2.49 3.78
CA TYR A 53 -5.38 1.13 3.33
C TYR A 53 -5.24 0.12 4.47
N MET A 54 -4.13 0.18 5.21
CA MET A 54 -3.88 -0.71 6.34
C MET A 54 -4.96 -0.56 7.41
N LYS A 55 -5.33 0.68 7.76
CA LYS A 55 -6.36 1.00 8.75
C LYS A 55 -7.75 0.50 8.35
N LYS A 56 -8.08 0.47 7.06
CA LYS A 56 -9.35 -0.09 6.58
C LYS A 56 -9.39 -1.62 6.58
N ASN A 57 -8.24 -2.28 6.68
CA ASN A 57 -8.09 -3.73 6.55
C ASN A 57 -7.47 -4.34 7.82
N GLU A 58 -7.66 -3.72 9.00
CA GLU A 58 -7.09 -4.19 10.26
C GLU A 58 -7.46 -5.64 10.57
N GLU A 59 -8.71 -6.04 10.29
CA GLU A 59 -9.18 -7.41 10.44
C GLU A 59 -8.34 -8.40 9.62
N ARG A 60 -8.03 -8.06 8.36
CA ARG A 60 -7.18 -8.88 7.49
C ARG A 60 -5.76 -9.02 8.02
N PHE A 61 -5.24 -7.97 8.65
CA PHE A 61 -3.88 -7.97 9.20
C PHE A 61 -3.81 -8.55 10.62
N GLY A 62 -4.95 -8.75 11.28
CA GLY A 62 -5.00 -9.22 12.66
C GLY A 62 -4.30 -8.29 13.64
N MET A 63 -4.22 -6.98 13.33
CA MET A 63 -3.52 -6.00 14.16
C MET A 63 -4.14 -4.60 14.06
N GLU A 64 -4.02 -3.85 15.15
CA GLU A 64 -4.36 -2.43 15.16
C GLU A 64 -3.23 -1.61 14.50
N ILE A 65 -3.61 -0.75 13.57
CA ILE A 65 -2.73 0.07 12.77
C ILE A 65 -2.74 1.48 13.31
N HIS A 66 -1.58 1.92 13.80
CA HIS A 66 -1.35 3.28 14.24
C HIS A 66 -0.36 4.01 13.33
N MET A 67 -0.67 5.27 13.02
CA MET A 67 0.23 6.13 12.22
C MET A 67 1.63 6.24 12.85
N ARG A 68 1.72 6.25 14.19
CA ARG A 68 3.00 6.33 14.91
C ARG A 68 3.95 5.18 14.53
N ASP A 69 3.45 3.97 14.32
CA ASP A 69 4.27 2.81 14.02
C ASP A 69 4.75 2.85 12.57
N LEU A 70 3.90 3.33 11.66
CA LEU A 70 4.32 3.61 10.28
C LEU A 70 5.39 4.72 10.21
N MET A 71 5.25 5.75 11.04
CA MET A 71 6.24 6.83 11.12
C MET A 71 7.57 6.38 11.73
N LYS A 72 7.58 5.43 12.68
CA LYS A 72 8.83 4.80 13.15
C LYS A 72 9.56 4.13 12.00
N VAL A 73 8.83 3.39 11.15
CA VAL A 73 9.40 2.74 9.96
C VAL A 73 9.87 3.77 8.93
N ALA A 74 9.22 4.93 8.81
CA ALA A 74 9.64 5.99 7.89
C ALA A 74 10.87 6.79 8.38
N LYS A 75 11.06 6.89 9.70
CA LYS A 75 12.13 7.70 10.32
C LYS A 75 13.42 6.90 10.60
N ALA A 76 13.30 5.65 11.03
CA ALA A 76 14.42 4.75 11.28
C ALA A 76 15.08 4.32 9.97
#